data_AF-A0A7S2XYC0-F1
#
_entry.id   AF-A0A7S2XYC0-F1
#
_cell.length_a   1.000
_cell.length_b   1.000
_cell.length_c   1.000
_cell.angle_alpha   90.00
_cell.angle_beta   90.00
_cell.angle_gamma   90.00
#
_symmetry.space_group_name_H-M   'P 1'
#
loop_
_entity.id
_entity.type
_entity.pdbx_description
1 polymer ?
#
loop_
_entity_poly.entity_id
_entity_poly.type
_entity_poly.pdbx_seq_one_letter_code
_entity_poly.pdbx_strand_id
1 'polypeptide(L)'
;DKHHQRALARKVYERALEDLPEEEKNEALFRAFAAFEERCKEFDRARTIYKFALDQMSRDQVPELYQQFLSFEKQHGSREGIEEVIVSKRRLQYEEQVSQDPFNYDAWFDYIRLEEQEGTLEQVREVYERAIAQVPPRQEKRFWRRYIYLWINYMLFEELQA
;
A
#
# COMPACT_ATOMS: atom_id res chain seq x y z
N ASP A 1 -7.06 -27.40 29.70
CA ASP A 1 -7.61 -26.04 29.63
C ASP A 1 -7.16 -25.37 28.33
N LYS A 2 -8.09 -24.95 27.47
CA LYS A 2 -7.78 -24.51 26.08
C LYS A 2 -7.04 -23.17 26.05
N HIS A 3 -7.30 -22.29 27.00
CA HIS A 3 -6.64 -20.98 27.10
C HIS A 3 -5.15 -21.12 27.45
N HIS A 4 -4.82 -22.05 28.35
CA HIS A 4 -3.43 -22.33 28.72
C HIS A 4 -2.61 -22.87 27.54
N GLN A 5 -3.18 -23.77 26.74
CA GLN A 5 -2.52 -24.31 25.55
C GLN A 5 -2.26 -23.23 24.48
N ARG A 6 -3.19 -22.27 24.30
CA ARG A 6 -2.98 -21.12 23.40
C ARG A 6 -1.84 -20.23 23.88
N ALA A 7 -1.76 -19.96 25.18
CA ALA A 7 -0.69 -19.16 25.75
C ALA A 7 0.69 -19.82 25.58
N LEU A 8 0.77 -21.15 25.75
CA LEU A 8 1.99 -21.90 25.51
C LEU A 8 2.40 -21.89 24.03
N ALA A 9 1.46 -22.14 23.11
CA ALA A 9 1.73 -22.12 21.67
C ALA A 9 2.23 -20.73 21.22
N ARG A 10 1.66 -19.66 21.75
CA ARG A 10 2.11 -18.30 21.47
C ARG A 10 3.54 -18.04 21.93
N LYS A 11 3.89 -18.46 23.15
CA LYS A 11 5.26 -18.34 23.66
C LYS A 11 6.28 -19.06 22.77
N VAL A 12 5.89 -20.17 22.15
CA VAL A 12 6.76 -20.89 21.20
C VAL A 12 7.02 -20.04 19.95
N TYR A 13 5.99 -19.39 19.39
CA TYR A 13 6.15 -18.50 18.24
C TYR A 13 6.94 -17.22 18.59
N GLU A 14 6.62 -16.58 19.72
CA GLU A 14 7.34 -15.38 20.20
C GLU A 14 8.83 -15.71 20.41
N ARG A 15 9.13 -16.83 21.06
CA ARG A 15 10.51 -17.29 21.26
C ARG A 15 11.20 -17.66 19.95
N ALA A 16 10.48 -18.25 18.99
CA ALA A 16 11.05 -18.53 17.68
C ALA A 16 11.46 -17.23 16.96
N LEU A 17 10.69 -16.15 17.10
CA LEU A 17 11.05 -14.84 16.53
C LEU A 17 12.22 -14.15 17.24
N GLU A 18 12.43 -14.42 18.53
CA GLU A 18 13.56 -13.89 19.31
C GLU A 18 14.86 -14.69 19.07
N ASP A 19 14.77 -16.02 19.08
CA ASP A 19 15.93 -16.92 19.07
C ASP A 19 16.44 -17.23 17.65
N LEU A 20 15.59 -17.16 16.61
CA LEU A 20 16.00 -17.47 15.24
C LEU A 20 16.80 -16.32 14.58
N PRO A 21 17.87 -16.63 13.83
CA PRO A 21 18.56 -15.64 12.99
C PRO A 21 17.60 -15.02 11.97
N GLU A 22 17.81 -13.75 11.60
CA GLU A 22 16.99 -13.03 10.60
C GLU A 22 16.84 -13.82 9.27
N GLU A 23 17.88 -14.57 8.89
CA GLU A 23 17.93 -15.41 7.69
C GLU A 23 16.98 -16.63 7.74
N GLU A 24 16.59 -17.08 8.93
CA GLU A 24 15.67 -18.21 9.13
C GLU A 24 14.23 -17.75 9.43
N LYS A 25 14.02 -16.45 9.66
CA LYS A 25 12.68 -15.83 9.81
C LYS A 25 11.99 -15.74 8.46
N ASN A 26 11.62 -16.91 7.95
CA ASN A 26 11.02 -17.07 6.64
C ASN A 26 9.54 -16.68 6.65
N GLU A 27 9.03 -16.37 5.47
CA GLU A 27 7.61 -16.07 5.22
C GLU A 27 6.66 -17.12 5.85
N ALA A 28 7.04 -18.40 5.78
CA ALA A 28 6.26 -19.51 6.32
C ALA A 28 6.03 -19.40 7.84
N LEU A 29 6.99 -18.86 8.59
CA LEU A 29 6.88 -18.68 10.05
C LEU A 29 5.86 -17.59 10.37
N PHE A 30 5.98 -16.43 9.73
CA PHE A 30 5.05 -15.31 9.92
C PHE A 30 3.63 -15.68 9.50
N ARG A 31 3.48 -16.38 8.37
CA ARG A 31 2.20 -16.93 7.90
C ARG A 31 1.58 -17.88 8.92
N ALA A 32 2.36 -18.82 9.46
CA ALA A 32 1.87 -19.76 10.46
C ALA A 32 1.46 -19.06 11.77
N PHE A 33 2.22 -18.05 12.19
CA PHE A 33 1.93 -17.30 13.40
C PHE A 33 0.68 -16.43 13.25
N ALA A 34 0.54 -15.71 12.13
CA ALA A 34 -0.66 -14.93 11.85
C ALA A 34 -1.92 -15.82 11.77
N ALA A 35 -1.85 -16.96 11.07
CA ALA A 35 -2.95 -17.92 10.99
C ALA A 35 -3.32 -18.53 12.37
N PHE A 36 -2.34 -18.66 13.28
CA PHE A 36 -2.61 -19.09 14.66
C PHE A 36 -3.38 -18.02 15.45
N GLU A 37 -2.99 -16.75 15.34
CA GLU A 37 -3.71 -15.64 15.99
C GLU A 37 -5.12 -15.45 15.42
N GLU A 38 -5.29 -15.60 14.11
CA GLU A 38 -6.61 -15.61 13.45
C GLU A 38 -7.53 -16.70 14.01
N ARG A 39 -7.01 -17.93 14.17
CA ARG A 39 -7.76 -19.05 14.80
C ARG A 39 -8.08 -18.77 16.27
N CYS A 40 -7.26 -17.98 16.95
CA CYS A 40 -7.51 -17.52 18.31
C CYS A 40 -8.50 -16.35 18.38
N LYS A 41 -8.91 -15.79 17.23
CA LYS A 41 -9.73 -14.58 17.07
C LYS A 41 -9.07 -13.31 17.62
N GLU A 42 -7.75 -13.29 17.69
CA GLU A 42 -6.94 -12.14 18.14
C GLU A 42 -6.48 -11.34 16.90
N PHE A 43 -7.44 -10.73 16.20
CA PHE A 43 -7.20 -10.11 14.89
C PHE A 43 -6.21 -8.94 14.95
N ASP A 44 -6.22 -8.16 16.03
CA ASP A 44 -5.26 -7.05 16.19
C ASP A 44 -3.82 -7.55 16.32
N ARG A 45 -3.62 -8.71 16.96
CA ARG A 45 -2.29 -9.33 17.05
C ARG A 45 -1.87 -9.92 15.70
N ALA A 46 -2.79 -10.57 14.98
CA ALA A 46 -2.54 -11.05 13.62
C ALA A 46 -2.10 -9.91 12.69
N ARG A 47 -2.77 -8.75 12.77
CA ARG A 47 -2.41 -7.54 12.01
C ARG A 47 -0.99 -7.06 12.31
N THR A 48 -0.62 -6.97 13.59
CA THR A 48 0.73 -6.57 13.99
C THR A 48 1.79 -7.52 13.43
N ILE A 49 1.52 -8.83 13.42
CA ILE A 49 2.42 -9.83 12.85
C ILE A 49 2.59 -9.63 11.34
N TYR A 50 1.49 -9.43 10.60
CA TYR A 50 1.57 -9.17 9.15
C TYR A 50 2.34 -7.88 8.84
N LYS A 51 2.09 -6.78 9.58
CA LYS A 51 2.82 -5.52 9.41
C LYS A 51 4.32 -5.71 9.68
N PHE A 52 4.66 -6.33 10.81
CA PHE A 52 6.05 -6.61 11.18
C PHE A 52 6.78 -7.44 10.11
N ALA A 53 6.13 -8.46 9.57
CA ALA A 53 6.70 -9.31 8.53
C ALA A 53 6.95 -8.54 7.22
N LEU A 54 6.05 -7.63 6.83
CA LEU A 54 6.20 -6.76 5.65
C LEU A 54 7.20 -5.62 5.85
N ASP A 55 7.52 -5.25 7.08
CA ASP A 55 8.56 -4.27 7.40
C ASP A 55 9.97 -4.92 7.40
N GLN A 56 10.07 -6.18 7.85
CA GLN A 56 11.34 -6.91 7.88
C GLN A 56 11.73 -7.50 6.51
N MET A 57 10.74 -7.96 5.74
CA MET A 57 10.95 -8.52 4.41
C MET A 57 10.46 -7.52 3.37
N SER A 58 11.32 -7.12 2.43
CA SER A 58 10.90 -6.17 1.39
C SER A 58 9.66 -6.68 0.67
N ARG A 59 8.69 -5.79 0.41
CA ARG A 59 7.38 -6.14 -0.18
C ARG A 59 7.51 -6.93 -1.49
N ASP A 60 8.60 -6.72 -2.24
CA ASP A 60 8.89 -7.39 -3.50
C ASP A 60 9.34 -8.85 -3.33
N GLN A 61 9.84 -9.22 -2.15
CA GLN A 61 10.31 -10.59 -1.87
C GLN A 61 9.19 -11.53 -1.39
N VAL A 62 8.06 -10.99 -0.91
CA VAL A 62 6.98 -11.77 -0.27
C VAL A 62 5.58 -11.44 -0.81
N PRO A 63 5.33 -11.65 -2.12
CA PRO A 63 4.04 -11.34 -2.74
C PRO A 63 2.89 -12.17 -2.15
N GLU A 64 3.13 -13.43 -1.76
CA GLU A 64 2.09 -14.29 -1.21
C GLU A 64 1.63 -13.85 0.19
N LEU A 65 2.56 -13.48 1.08
CA LEU A 65 2.27 -12.91 2.39
C LEU A 65 1.44 -11.64 2.27
N TYR A 66 1.80 -10.76 1.33
CA TYR A 66 1.04 -9.56 1.05
C TYR A 66 -0.39 -9.91 0.62
N GLN A 67 -0.58 -10.84 -0.31
CA GLN A 67 -1.92 -11.31 -0.71
C GLN A 67 -2.73 -11.86 0.47
N GLN A 68 -2.08 -12.59 1.39
CA GLN A 68 -2.76 -13.08 2.60
C GLN A 68 -3.17 -11.95 3.52
N PHE A 69 -2.28 -10.98 3.78
CA PHE A 69 -2.61 -9.78 4.55
C PHE A 69 -3.79 -9.01 3.94
N LEU A 70 -3.82 -8.83 2.60
CA LEU A 70 -4.95 -8.23 1.91
C LEU A 70 -6.25 -9.01 2.13
N SER A 71 -6.19 -10.34 2.06
CA SER A 71 -7.36 -11.20 2.28
C SER A 71 -7.84 -11.16 3.72
N PHE A 72 -6.92 -11.05 4.68
CA PHE A 72 -7.17 -10.91 6.10
C PHE A 72 -7.85 -9.57 6.39
N GLU A 73 -7.31 -8.44 5.91
CA GLU A 73 -7.92 -7.12 6.08
C GLU A 73 -9.31 -7.08 5.44
N LYS A 74 -9.50 -7.70 4.27
CA LYS A 74 -10.83 -7.77 3.64
C LYS A 74 -11.87 -8.51 4.50
N GLN A 75 -11.45 -9.51 5.28
CA GLN A 75 -12.35 -10.34 6.09
C GLN A 75 -12.53 -9.81 7.53
N HIS A 76 -11.50 -9.18 8.09
CA HIS A 76 -11.39 -8.85 9.52
C HIS A 76 -10.95 -7.42 9.79
N GLY A 77 -10.67 -6.64 8.77
CA GLY A 77 -10.28 -5.22 8.87
C GLY A 77 -11.44 -4.33 9.31
N SER A 78 -11.09 -3.23 9.97
CA SER A 78 -12.02 -2.11 10.07
C SER A 78 -12.22 -1.49 8.68
N ARG A 79 -13.34 -0.80 8.49
CA ARG A 79 -13.63 -0.11 7.23
C ARG A 79 -12.47 0.80 6.78
N GLU A 80 -11.86 1.50 7.74
CA GLU A 80 -10.73 2.41 7.55
C GLU A 80 -9.44 1.67 7.11
N GLY A 81 -9.10 0.53 7.72
CA GLY A 81 -7.90 -0.24 7.36
C GLY A 81 -8.01 -0.89 5.97
N ILE A 82 -9.21 -1.33 5.59
CA ILE A 82 -9.49 -1.82 4.23
C ILE A 82 -9.34 -0.69 3.21
N GLU A 83 -9.82 0.51 3.54
CA GLU A 83 -9.71 1.70 2.67
C GLU A 83 -8.23 2.07 2.43
N GLU A 84 -7.40 2.14 3.48
CA GLU A 84 -5.96 2.42 3.36
C GLU A 84 -5.22 1.41 2.45
N VAL A 85 -5.56 0.13 2.60
CA VAL A 85 -4.99 -0.95 1.80
C VAL A 85 -5.42 -0.85 0.32
N ILE A 86 -6.68 -0.53 0.06
CA ILE A 86 -7.19 -0.33 -1.30
C ILE A 86 -6.52 0.89 -1.94
N VAL A 87 -6.39 2.00 -1.21
CA VAL A 87 -5.70 3.20 -1.68
C VAL A 87 -4.25 2.87 -2.01
N SER A 88 -3.54 2.19 -1.12
CA SER A 88 -2.14 1.77 -1.36
C SER A 88 -1.99 0.91 -2.62
N LYS A 89 -2.91 -0.03 -2.85
CA LYS A 89 -2.92 -0.84 -4.07
C LYS A 89 -3.19 0.00 -5.32
N ARG A 90 -4.12 0.95 -5.26
CA ARG A 90 -4.40 1.88 -6.37
C ARG A 90 -3.21 2.78 -6.67
N ARG A 91 -2.51 3.30 -5.64
CA ARG A 91 -1.26 4.07 -5.79
C ARG A 91 -0.22 3.29 -6.59
N LEU A 92 0.06 2.05 -6.19
CA LEU A 92 1.00 1.18 -6.91
C LEU A 92 0.57 0.94 -8.36
N GLN A 93 -0.71 0.69 -8.60
CA GLN A 93 -1.24 0.47 -9.94
C GLN A 93 -1.06 1.70 -10.83
N TYR A 94 -1.33 2.90 -10.31
CA TYR A 94 -1.14 4.13 -11.09
C TYR A 94 0.34 4.44 -11.30
N GLU A 95 1.20 4.22 -10.30
CA GLU A 95 2.66 4.35 -10.43
C GLU A 95 3.21 3.42 -11.53
N GLU A 96 2.71 2.19 -11.61
CA GLU A 96 3.04 1.26 -12.67
C GLU A 96 2.54 1.75 -14.05
N GLN A 97 1.33 2.30 -14.13
CA GLN A 97 0.79 2.83 -15.39
C GLN A 97 1.58 4.02 -15.91
N VAL A 98 1.91 4.97 -15.04
CA VAL A 98 2.66 6.19 -15.44
C VAL A 98 4.12 5.89 -15.74
N SER A 99 4.70 4.86 -15.14
CA SER A 99 6.04 4.39 -15.50
C SER A 99 6.07 3.64 -16.83
N GLN A 100 5.02 2.87 -17.16
CA GLN A 100 4.88 2.20 -18.45
C GLN A 100 4.62 3.17 -19.62
N ASP A 101 3.73 4.16 -19.42
CA ASP A 101 3.45 5.21 -20.40
C ASP A 101 3.36 6.58 -19.72
N PRO A 102 4.49 7.32 -19.64
CA PRO A 102 4.54 8.65 -19.04
C PRO A 102 3.66 9.70 -19.75
N PHE A 103 3.24 9.46 -20.99
CA PHE A 103 2.39 10.39 -21.75
C PHE A 103 0.91 10.05 -21.65
N ASN A 104 0.54 9.02 -20.88
CA ASN A 104 -0.83 8.72 -20.54
C ASN A 104 -1.35 9.70 -19.48
N TYR A 105 -1.78 10.88 -19.93
CA TYR A 105 -2.35 11.91 -19.06
C TYR A 105 -3.61 11.47 -18.31
N ASP A 106 -4.38 10.50 -18.82
CA ASP A 106 -5.56 10.00 -18.11
C ASP A 106 -5.14 9.26 -16.83
N ALA A 107 -4.07 8.44 -16.90
CA ALA A 107 -3.50 7.79 -15.72
C ALA A 107 -2.95 8.81 -14.71
N TRP A 108 -2.29 9.88 -15.18
CA TRP A 108 -1.85 10.97 -14.31
C TRP A 108 -3.02 11.67 -13.61
N PHE A 109 -4.12 11.96 -14.32
CA PHE A 109 -5.30 12.58 -13.70
C PHE A 109 -5.93 11.68 -12.64
N ASP A 110 -6.05 10.38 -12.91
CA ASP A 110 -6.62 9.44 -11.95
C ASP A 110 -5.69 9.24 -10.74
N TYR A 111 -4.37 9.31 -10.94
CA TYR A 111 -3.40 9.28 -9.85
C TYR A 111 -3.48 10.53 -8.96
N ILE A 112 -3.50 11.71 -9.57
CA ILE A 112 -3.63 12.98 -8.86
C ILE A 112 -4.91 13.02 -8.03
N ARG A 113 -6.05 12.60 -8.60
CA ARG A 113 -7.33 12.56 -7.87
C ARG A 113 -7.29 11.63 -6.66
N LEU A 114 -6.55 10.52 -6.75
CA LEU A 114 -6.36 9.61 -5.62
C LEU A 114 -5.56 10.31 -4.51
N GLU A 115 -4.47 10.99 -4.85
CA GLU A 115 -3.67 11.70 -3.86
C GLU A 115 -4.39 12.92 -3.28
N GLU A 116 -5.19 13.65 -4.07
CA GLU A 116 -5.99 14.77 -3.53
C GLU A 116 -7.03 14.32 -2.50
N GLN A 117 -7.49 13.08 -2.58
CA GLN A 117 -8.47 12.51 -1.66
C GLN A 117 -7.82 11.90 -0.41
N GLU A 118 -6.66 11.25 -0.58
CA GLU A 118 -6.11 10.32 0.42
C GLU A 118 -4.64 10.59 0.78
N GLY A 119 -3.98 11.53 0.11
CA GLY A 119 -2.57 11.88 0.27
C GLY A 119 -2.34 13.14 1.10
N THR A 120 -1.08 13.40 1.43
CA THR A 120 -0.68 14.69 2.03
C THR A 120 -0.49 15.76 0.95
N LEU A 121 -0.49 17.03 1.35
CA LEU A 121 -0.27 18.15 0.41
C LEU A 121 1.05 18.00 -0.36
N GLU A 122 2.10 17.51 0.30
CA GLU A 122 3.40 17.26 -0.30
C GLU A 122 3.34 16.14 -1.34
N GLN A 123 2.61 15.05 -1.07
CA GLN A 123 2.44 13.95 -2.01
C GLN A 123 1.67 14.40 -3.26
N VAL A 124 0.61 15.19 -3.07
CA VAL A 124 -0.17 15.75 -4.18
C VAL A 124 0.71 16.65 -5.07
N ARG A 125 1.49 17.55 -4.46
CA ARG A 125 2.45 18.41 -5.17
C ARG A 125 3.46 17.61 -5.95
N GLU A 126 4.06 16.59 -5.33
CA GLU A 126 5.03 15.72 -5.99
C GLU A 126 4.45 15.06 -7.25
N VAL A 127 3.23 14.50 -7.18
CA VAL A 127 2.58 13.87 -8.33
C VAL A 127 2.24 14.90 -9.42
N TYR A 128 1.77 16.10 -9.05
CA TYR A 128 1.54 17.19 -10.01
C TYR A 128 2.83 17.60 -10.73
N GLU A 129 3.93 17.82 -10.00
CA GLU A 129 5.22 18.19 -10.56
C GLU A 129 5.75 17.12 -11.51
N ARG A 130 5.64 15.84 -11.13
CA ARG A 130 6.01 14.69 -11.98
C ARG A 130 5.18 14.63 -13.26
N ALA A 131 3.87 14.85 -13.16
CA ALA A 131 2.97 14.85 -14.32
C ALA A 131 3.26 16.01 -15.27
N ILE A 132 3.53 17.20 -14.74
CA ILE A 132 3.88 18.41 -15.51
C ILE A 132 5.25 18.27 -16.20
N ALA A 133 6.19 17.54 -15.61
CA ALA A 133 7.45 17.23 -16.27
C ALA A 133 7.26 16.42 -17.58
N GLN A 134 6.12 15.72 -17.74
CA GLN A 134 5.79 14.97 -18.95
C GLN A 134 5.20 15.88 -20.03
N VAL A 135 6.06 16.67 -20.68
CA VAL A 135 5.66 17.58 -21.77
C VAL A 135 5.22 16.78 -23.01
N PRO A 136 4.06 17.11 -23.63
CA PRO A 136 3.58 16.40 -24.82
C PRO A 136 4.64 16.35 -25.94
N PRO A 137 5.04 15.15 -26.43
CA PRO A 137 6.09 15.04 -27.43
C PRO A 137 5.60 15.38 -28.85
N ARG A 138 4.28 15.42 -29.06
CA ARG A 138 3.66 15.68 -30.36
C ARG A 138 2.76 16.90 -30.31
N GLN A 139 2.66 17.64 -31.42
CA GLN A 139 1.77 18.80 -31.54
C GLN A 139 0.29 18.45 -31.75
N GLU A 140 -0.11 17.21 -31.47
CA GLU A 140 -1.52 16.84 -31.54
C GLU A 140 -2.31 17.57 -30.44
N LYS A 141 -3.31 18.38 -30.85
CA LYS A 141 -4.09 19.23 -29.93
C LYS A 141 -4.66 18.47 -28.72
N ARG A 142 -4.95 17.17 -28.84
CA ARG A 142 -5.50 16.36 -27.74
C ARG A 142 -4.57 16.27 -26.53
N PHE A 143 -3.27 16.09 -26.74
CA PHE A 143 -2.30 15.96 -25.65
C PHE A 143 -2.05 17.31 -24.98
N TRP A 144 -1.92 18.37 -25.78
CA TRP A 144 -1.78 19.74 -25.28
C TRP A 144 -3.00 20.21 -24.48
N ARG A 145 -4.22 19.83 -24.88
CA ARG A 145 -5.42 20.12 -24.09
C ARG A 145 -5.33 19.50 -22.70
N ARG A 146 -4.98 18.22 -22.60
CA ARG A 146 -4.81 17.53 -21.31
C ARG A 146 -3.69 18.16 -20.48
N TYR A 147 -2.56 18.46 -21.11
CA TYR A 147 -1.45 19.14 -20.45
C TYR A 147 -1.84 20.51 -19.87
N ILE A 148 -2.60 21.33 -20.63
CA ILE A 148 -3.12 22.60 -20.11
C ILE A 148 -4.07 22.36 -18.92
N TYR A 149 -4.91 21.32 -18.97
CA TYR A 149 -5.77 20.98 -17.84
C TYR A 149 -4.98 20.56 -16.60
N LEU A 150 -3.84 19.87 -16.73
CA LEU A 150 -2.97 19.58 -15.59
C LEU A 150 -2.52 20.86 -14.88
N TRP A 151 -2.08 21.86 -15.65
CA TRP A 151 -1.68 23.17 -15.10
C TRP A 151 -2.83 23.92 -14.45
N ILE A 152 -4.03 23.91 -15.06
CA ILE A 152 -5.21 24.54 -14.48
C ILE A 152 -5.59 23.86 -13.17
N ASN A 153 -5.62 22.54 -13.13
CA ASN A 153 -5.94 21.78 -11.93
C ASN A 153 -4.88 22.03 -10.85
N TYR A 154 -3.60 22.06 -11.19
CA TYR A 154 -2.55 22.32 -10.23
C TYR A 154 -2.65 23.73 -9.63
N MET A 155 -2.88 24.74 -10.47
CA MET A 155 -3.10 26.11 -10.00
C MET A 155 -4.32 26.22 -9.09
N LEU A 156 -5.42 25.54 -9.44
CA LEU A 156 -6.62 25.49 -8.61
C LEU A 156 -6.37 24.78 -7.28
N PHE A 157 -5.63 23.68 -7.30
CA PHE A 157 -5.23 22.96 -6.08
C PHE A 157 -4.42 23.87 -5.15
N GLU A 158 -3.39 24.54 -5.67
CA GLU A 158 -2.58 25.49 -4.88
C GLU A 158 -3.42 26.66 -4.36
N GLU A 159 -4.39 27.18 -5.12
CA GLU A 159 -5.26 28.27 -4.66
C GLU A 159 -6.21 27.85 -3.54
N LEU A 160 -6.72 26.61 -3.58
CA LEU A 160 -7.71 26.12 -2.62
C LEU A 160 -7.10 25.46 -1.38
N GLN A 161 -5.89 24.92 -1.47
CA GLN A 161 -5.29 24.04 -0.45
C GLN A 161 -3.94 24.52 0.10
N ALA A 162 -3.32 25.59 -0.46
CA ALA A 162 -2.04 26.15 0.03
C ALA A 162 -2.19 27.25 1.09
#